data_AF-A0A0D6S8R6-F1
#
_entry.id   AF-A0A0D6S8R6-F1
#
_cell.length_a   1.000
_cell.length_b   1.000
_cell.length_c   1.000
_cell.angle_alpha   90.00
_cell.angle_beta   90.00
_cell.angle_gamma   90.00
#
_symmetry.space_group_name_H-M   'P 1'
#
loop_
_entity.id
_entity.type
_entity.pdbx_description
1 polymer ?
#
loop_
_entity_poly.entity_id
_entity_poly.type
_entity_poly.pdbx_seq_one_letter_code
_entity_poly.pdbx_strand_id
1 'polypeptide(L)'
;MKGVEQRLLALNIQSSIQSVDAAAGVDYWVYLAPLASRQASLRQLKELQARKIDSYLISQGDLQNGISLGIFPRLDSAESVMTRLKDAGYEPLMRELPRAHRDYWVRVDGEGRRLVDDALLATLVKDFPGLQHKIMPCQGVASRE
;
A
#
# COMPACT_ATOMS: atom_id res chain seq x y z
N MET A 1 -9.62 13.18 6.89
CA MET A 1 -10.02 12.45 8.10
C MET A 1 -10.04 13.31 9.36
N LYS A 2 -8.96 14.01 9.74
CA LYS A 2 -8.96 14.88 10.95
C LYS A 2 -10.10 15.92 11.01
N GLY A 3 -10.46 16.54 9.88
CA GLY A 3 -11.58 17.50 9.83
C GLY A 3 -12.96 16.87 10.12
N VAL A 4 -13.17 15.62 9.72
CA VAL A 4 -14.42 14.88 9.98
C VAL A 4 -14.52 14.51 11.47
N GLU A 5 -13.42 14.01 12.04
CA GLU A 5 -13.34 13.71 13.48
C GLU A 5 -13.59 14.97 14.33
N GLN A 6 -12.92 16.09 14.01
CA GLN A 6 -13.14 17.36 14.70
C GLN A 6 -14.58 17.85 14.61
N ARG A 7 -15.24 17.68 13.46
CA ARG A 7 -16.64 18.05 13.28
C ARG A 7 -17.58 17.23 14.15
N LEU A 8 -17.34 15.92 14.26
CA LEU A 8 -18.11 15.03 15.13
C LEU A 8 -17.88 15.35 16.61
N LEU A 9 -16.63 15.58 17.02
CA LEU A 9 -16.30 15.98 18.38
C LEU A 9 -16.96 17.31 18.77
N ALA A 10 -17.01 18.29 17.85
CA ALA A 10 -17.70 19.57 18.06
C ALA A 10 -19.23 19.42 18.25
N LEU A 11 -19.80 18.31 17.78
CA LEU A 11 -21.21 17.95 17.98
C LEU A 11 -21.43 17.05 19.20
N ASN A 12 -20.41 16.88 20.05
CA ASN A 12 -20.39 15.95 21.18
C ASN A 12 -20.58 14.48 20.78
N ILE A 13 -20.21 14.13 19.56
CA ILE A 13 -20.22 12.75 19.06
C ILE A 13 -18.83 12.18 19.27
N GLN A 14 -18.71 11.20 20.16
CA GLN A 14 -17.43 10.52 20.38
C GLN A 14 -17.03 9.79 19.09
N SER A 15 -15.84 10.11 18.62
CA SER A 15 -15.28 9.49 17.43
C SER A 15 -13.77 9.34 17.57
N SER A 16 -13.23 8.36 16.85
CA SER A 16 -11.79 8.12 16.80
C SER A 16 -11.37 7.73 15.38
N ILE A 17 -10.22 8.21 14.94
CA ILE A 17 -9.61 7.73 13.69
C ILE A 17 -8.98 6.36 13.93
N GLN A 18 -9.41 5.36 13.16
CA GLN A 18 -8.79 4.05 13.08
C GLN A 18 -8.08 3.89 11.73
N SER A 19 -6.83 3.40 11.76
CA SER A 19 -6.20 2.87 10.55
C SER A 19 -6.65 1.43 10.37
N VAL A 20 -7.24 1.14 9.21
CA VAL A 20 -7.62 -0.22 8.82
C VAL A 20 -6.73 -0.62 7.65
N ASP A 21 -6.13 -1.81 7.75
CA ASP A 21 -5.41 -2.39 6.63
C ASP A 21 -6.44 -2.73 5.55
N ALA A 22 -6.39 -1.98 4.45
CA ALA A 22 -7.24 -2.26 3.30
C ALA A 22 -6.59 -3.37 2.47
N ALA A 23 -7.41 -4.19 1.80
CA ALA A 23 -6.94 -5.10 0.78
C ALA A 23 -6.36 -4.29 -0.38
N ALA A 24 -5.10 -3.91 -0.25
CA ALA A 24 -4.36 -3.25 -1.30
C ALA A 24 -3.91 -4.32 -2.29
N GLY A 25 -3.95 -4.00 -3.57
CA GLY A 25 -3.37 -4.88 -4.59
C GLY A 25 -1.89 -5.17 -4.35
N VAL A 26 -1.28 -5.88 -5.29
CA VAL A 26 0.17 -6.15 -5.25
C VAL A 26 0.92 -5.13 -6.11
N ASP A 27 2.14 -4.82 -5.70
CA ASP A 27 3.16 -4.23 -6.57
C ASP A 27 4.05 -5.35 -7.12
N TYR A 28 4.65 -5.13 -8.28
CA TYR A 28 5.51 -6.08 -8.97
C TYR A 28 6.96 -5.60 -8.91
N TRP A 29 7.79 -6.32 -8.17
CA TRP A 29 9.20 -6.00 -8.01
C TRP A 29 10.04 -6.78 -9.01
N VAL A 30 10.72 -6.09 -9.92
CA VAL A 30 11.69 -6.67 -10.86
C VAL A 30 13.09 -6.57 -10.28
N TYR A 31 13.84 -7.67 -10.28
CA TYR A 31 15.17 -7.75 -9.70
C TYR A 31 16.07 -8.79 -10.39
N LEU A 32 17.38 -8.70 -10.17
CA LEU A 32 18.35 -9.76 -10.42
C LEU A 32 18.73 -10.41 -9.09
N ALA A 33 18.82 -11.73 -9.07
CA ALA A 33 19.26 -12.49 -7.89
C ALA A 33 20.67 -12.08 -7.45
N PRO A 34 21.00 -12.16 -6.15
CA PRO A 34 22.37 -11.95 -5.68
C PRO A 34 23.33 -12.92 -6.35
N LEU A 35 24.47 -12.40 -6.80
CA LEU A 35 25.57 -13.22 -7.30
C LEU A 35 26.36 -13.84 -6.14
N ALA A 36 27.30 -14.73 -6.48
CA ALA A 36 28.14 -15.46 -5.52
C ALA A 36 28.93 -14.56 -4.54
N SER A 37 29.07 -13.25 -4.82
CA SER A 37 29.65 -12.29 -3.90
C SER A 37 29.08 -10.89 -4.09
N ARG A 38 29.09 -10.08 -3.02
CA ARG A 38 28.74 -8.66 -3.08
C ARG A 38 29.55 -7.89 -4.13
N GLN A 39 30.84 -8.20 -4.27
CA GLN A 39 31.72 -7.58 -5.27
C GLN A 39 31.26 -7.91 -6.70
N ALA A 40 30.79 -9.13 -6.96
CA ALA A 40 30.23 -9.50 -8.25
C ALA A 40 28.95 -8.72 -8.54
N SER A 41 28.02 -8.62 -7.58
CA SER A 41 26.80 -7.81 -7.72
C SER A 41 27.11 -6.34 -7.96
N LEU A 42 28.12 -5.77 -7.30
CA LEU A 42 28.55 -4.39 -7.51
C LEU A 42 29.14 -4.17 -8.91
N ARG A 43 29.83 -5.17 -9.49
CA ARG A 43 30.30 -5.08 -10.88
C ARG A 43 29.12 -5.10 -11.86
N GLN A 44 28.17 -6.01 -11.68
CA GLN A 44 26.98 -6.09 -12.51
C GLN A 44 26.10 -4.82 -12.39
N LEU A 45 25.99 -4.25 -11.18
CA LEU A 45 25.32 -2.96 -10.96
C LEU A 45 25.96 -1.84 -11.79
N LYS A 46 27.29 -1.73 -11.76
CA LYS A 46 28.02 -0.72 -12.56
C LYS A 46 27.81 -0.92 -14.06
N GLU A 47 27.78 -2.17 -14.51
CA GLU A 47 27.50 -2.50 -15.92
C GLU A 47 26.09 -2.03 -16.33
N LEU A 48 25.07 -2.34 -15.53
CA LEU A 48 23.69 -1.91 -15.77
C LEU A 48 23.59 -0.37 -15.83
N GLN A 49 24.20 0.32 -14.88
CA GLN A 49 24.22 1.79 -14.83
C GLN A 49 24.96 2.40 -16.03
N ALA A 50 26.06 1.79 -16.48
CA ALA A 50 26.77 2.22 -17.69
C ALA A 50 25.91 2.06 -18.96
N ARG A 51 25.01 1.08 -18.99
CA ARG A 51 23.98 0.90 -20.02
C ARG A 51 22.74 1.79 -19.82
N LYS A 52 22.78 2.72 -18.85
CA LYS A 52 21.67 3.62 -18.48
C LYS A 52 20.41 2.87 -18.04
N ILE A 53 20.58 1.74 -17.36
CA ILE A 53 19.51 0.99 -16.72
C ILE A 53 19.45 1.39 -15.25
N ASP A 54 18.33 1.99 -14.84
CA ASP A 54 18.09 2.37 -13.45
C ASP A 54 18.11 1.12 -12.57
N SER A 55 19.06 1.09 -11.64
CA SER A 55 19.37 -0.12 -10.87
C SER A 55 19.99 0.24 -9.53
N TYR A 56 19.64 -0.54 -8.50
CA TYR A 56 20.06 -0.31 -7.11
C TYR A 56 20.43 -1.63 -6.42
N LEU A 57 21.45 -1.62 -5.56
CA LEU A 57 21.80 -2.79 -4.76
C LEU A 57 20.78 -2.99 -3.63
N ILE A 58 20.27 -4.21 -3.48
CA ILE A 58 19.39 -4.59 -2.37
C ILE A 58 20.23 -4.74 -1.11
N SER A 59 19.91 -3.96 -0.08
CA SER A 59 20.72 -3.85 1.14
C SER A 59 20.33 -4.84 2.24
N GLN A 60 19.10 -5.34 2.23
CA GLN A 60 18.51 -6.11 3.33
C GLN A 60 17.55 -7.18 2.82
N GLY A 61 17.18 -8.11 3.71
CA GLY A 61 16.26 -9.20 3.42
C GLY A 61 16.92 -10.38 2.71
N ASP A 62 16.07 -11.28 2.23
CA ASP A 62 16.44 -12.53 1.55
C ASP A 62 17.17 -12.29 0.22
N LEU A 63 16.91 -11.16 -0.44
CA LEU A 63 17.55 -10.75 -1.68
C LEU A 63 18.76 -9.82 -1.46
N GLN A 64 19.35 -9.77 -0.26
CA GLN A 64 20.53 -8.94 -0.01
C GLN A 64 21.65 -9.23 -1.03
N ASN A 65 22.28 -8.17 -1.54
CA ASN A 65 23.23 -8.20 -2.65
C ASN A 65 22.63 -8.52 -4.02
N GLY A 66 21.32 -8.67 -4.15
CA GLY A 66 20.63 -8.63 -5.45
C GLY A 66 20.58 -7.22 -6.01
N ILE A 67 20.05 -7.08 -7.22
CA ILE A 67 19.92 -5.78 -7.90
C ILE A 67 18.45 -5.51 -8.16
N SER A 68 17.90 -4.46 -7.56
CA SER A 68 16.55 -3.96 -7.84
C SER A 68 16.55 -3.19 -9.15
N LEU A 69 15.56 -3.46 -10.00
CA LEU A 69 15.35 -2.84 -11.32
C LEU A 69 14.03 -2.06 -11.41
N GLY A 70 13.30 -1.95 -10.29
CA GLY A 70 12.07 -1.18 -10.17
C GLY A 70 10.93 -1.95 -9.51
N ILE A 71 10.03 -1.20 -8.88
CA ILE A 71 8.76 -1.68 -8.33
C ILE A 71 7.65 -1.02 -9.12
N PHE A 72 6.75 -1.83 -9.67
CA PHE A 72 5.73 -1.38 -10.61
C PHE A 72 4.34 -1.67 -10.05
N PRO A 73 3.41 -0.70 -10.09
CA PRO A 73 2.05 -0.90 -9.56
C PRO A 73 1.15 -1.72 -10.50
N ARG A 74 1.62 -2.05 -11.71
CA ARG A 74 0.88 -2.78 -12.73
C ARG A 74 1.77 -3.89 -13.32
N LEU A 75 1.16 -5.04 -13.59
CA LEU A 75 1.85 -6.21 -14.14
C LEU A 75 2.43 -5.95 -15.53
N ASP A 76 1.65 -5.32 -16.42
CA ASP A 76 2.05 -5.00 -17.80
C ASP A 76 3.34 -4.16 -17.86
N SER A 77 3.46 -3.18 -16.97
CA SER A 77 4.67 -2.37 -16.81
C SER A 77 5.88 -3.20 -16.39
N ALA A 78 5.71 -4.12 -15.44
CA ALA A 78 6.78 -5.00 -14.98
C ALA A 78 7.20 -6.00 -16.06
N GLU A 79 6.24 -6.59 -16.79
CA GLU A 79 6.49 -7.51 -17.90
C GLU A 79 7.25 -6.85 -19.05
N SER A 80 6.90 -5.61 -19.40
CA SER A 80 7.63 -4.84 -20.42
C SER A 80 9.11 -4.67 -20.05
N VAL A 81 9.40 -4.39 -18.77
CA VAL A 81 10.77 -4.28 -18.26
C VAL A 81 11.48 -5.63 -18.25
N MET A 82 10.80 -6.71 -17.83
CA MET A 82 11.34 -8.07 -17.87
C MET A 82 11.77 -8.45 -19.29
N THR A 83 10.91 -8.23 -20.28
CA THR A 83 11.22 -8.53 -21.69
C THR A 83 12.42 -7.72 -22.18
N ARG A 84 12.43 -6.40 -21.94
CA ARG A 84 13.56 -5.54 -22.34
C ARG A 84 14.89 -5.98 -21.73
N LEU A 85 14.89 -6.45 -20.49
CA LEU A 85 16.08 -6.93 -19.80
C LEU A 85 16.54 -8.29 -20.33
N LYS A 86 15.60 -9.20 -20.64
CA LYS A 86 15.89 -10.48 -21.30
C LYS A 86 16.51 -10.27 -22.68
N ASP A 87 15.95 -9.36 -23.47
CA ASP A 87 16.49 -9.00 -24.79
C ASP A 87 17.89 -8.38 -24.69
N ALA A 88 18.22 -7.75 -23.56
CA ALA A 88 19.54 -7.22 -23.26
C ALA A 88 20.53 -8.26 -22.69
N GLY A 89 20.10 -9.53 -22.57
CA GLY A 89 20.92 -10.66 -22.11
C GLY A 89 20.96 -10.86 -20.59
N TYR A 90 19.98 -10.33 -19.86
CA TYR A 90 19.86 -10.55 -18.41
C TYR A 90 18.78 -11.57 -18.09
N GLU A 91 18.86 -12.16 -16.90
CA GLU A 91 17.86 -13.10 -16.37
C GLU A 91 17.10 -12.45 -15.20
N PRO A 92 16.16 -11.51 -15.47
CA PRO A 92 15.40 -10.86 -14.42
C PRO A 92 14.34 -11.78 -13.82
N LEU A 93 14.05 -11.54 -12.55
CA LEU A 93 13.01 -12.18 -11.77
C LEU A 93 11.99 -11.14 -11.33
N MET A 94 10.75 -11.59 -11.15
CA MET A 94 9.65 -10.76 -10.65
C MET A 94 9.10 -11.37 -9.37
N ARG A 95 8.81 -10.52 -8.38
CA ARG A 95 8.13 -10.91 -7.13
C ARG A 95 6.97 -9.97 -6.85
N GLU A 96 5.83 -10.53 -6.47
CA GLU A 96 4.71 -9.74 -5.95
C GLU A 96 5.01 -9.26 -4.54
N LEU A 97 4.80 -7.97 -4.30
CA LEU A 97 4.89 -7.32 -3.02
C LEU A 97 3.48 -6.91 -2.60
N PRO A 98 2.96 -7.39 -1.46
CA PRO A 98 1.70 -6.89 -0.92
C PRO A 98 1.83 -5.38 -0.70
N ARG A 99 0.95 -4.59 -1.32
CA ARG A 99 0.91 -3.15 -1.03
C ARG A 99 0.35 -3.01 0.38
N ALA A 100 1.00 -2.21 1.22
CA ALA A 100 0.40 -1.81 2.49
C ALA A 100 -0.43 -0.55 2.21
N HIS A 101 -1.76 -0.69 2.08
CA HIS A 101 -2.65 0.47 2.03
C HIS A 101 -3.33 0.61 3.39
N ARG A 102 -3.14 1.77 4.01
CA ARG A 102 -3.85 2.14 5.22
C ARG A 102 -5.02 3.00 4.83
N ASP A 103 -6.22 2.46 5.00
CA ASP A 103 -7.41 3.27 4.98
C ASP A 103 -7.59 3.90 6.35
N TYR A 104 -8.03 5.15 6.37
CA TYR A 104 -8.33 5.86 7.59
C TYR A 104 -9.83 5.97 7.72
N TRP A 105 -10.40 5.38 8.76
CA TRP A 105 -11.83 5.42 9.06
C TRP A 105 -12.06 6.28 10.31
N VAL A 106 -13.04 7.18 10.27
CA VAL A 106 -13.52 7.85 11.49
C VAL A 106 -14.62 6.96 12.05
N ARG A 107 -14.34 6.30 13.16
CA ARG A 107 -15.28 5.41 13.84
C ARG A 107 -16.05 6.19 14.89
N VAL A 108 -17.37 6.10 14.83
CA VAL A 108 -18.28 6.55 15.89
C VAL A 108 -18.61 5.33 16.75
N ASP A 109 -18.68 5.52 18.05
CA ASP A 109 -19.05 4.46 18.99
C ASP A 109 -20.54 4.04 18.84
N GLY A 110 -20.89 2.93 19.49
CA GLY A 110 -22.24 2.36 19.38
C GLY A 110 -23.33 3.28 19.94
N GLU A 111 -23.03 4.08 20.97
CA GLU A 111 -23.98 5.02 21.57
C GLU A 111 -24.17 6.27 20.70
N GLY A 112 -23.11 6.76 20.06
CA GLY A 112 -23.11 7.90 19.16
C GLY A 112 -23.69 7.61 17.77
N ARG A 113 -23.92 6.34 17.38
CA ARG A 113 -24.53 6.01 16.07
C ARG A 113 -25.89 6.69 15.87
N ARG A 114 -26.70 6.79 16.92
CA ARG A 114 -28.01 7.46 16.88
C ARG A 114 -27.91 8.96 16.65
N LEU A 115 -26.76 9.56 16.98
CA LEU A 115 -26.48 10.99 16.81
C LEU A 115 -25.97 11.32 15.41
N VAL A 116 -25.57 10.31 14.63
CA VAL A 116 -25.18 10.45 13.21
C VAL A 116 -26.34 9.98 12.34
N ASP A 117 -27.36 10.81 12.22
CA ASP A 117 -28.49 10.56 11.33
C ASP A 117 -28.15 10.84 9.86
N ASP A 118 -29.09 10.55 8.97
CA ASP A 118 -28.91 10.72 7.53
C ASP A 118 -28.71 12.19 7.12
N ALA A 119 -29.28 13.14 7.89
CA ALA A 119 -29.16 14.57 7.64
C ALA A 119 -27.76 15.10 7.99
N LEU A 120 -27.21 14.69 9.13
CA LEU A 120 -25.83 15.00 9.50
C LEU A 120 -24.86 14.32 8.54
N LEU A 121 -25.12 13.08 8.14
CA LEU A 121 -24.28 12.36 7.18
C LEU A 121 -24.25 13.04 5.81
N ALA A 122 -25.40 13.49 5.30
CA ALA A 122 -25.49 14.24 4.05
C ALA A 122 -24.70 15.56 4.14
N THR A 123 -24.75 16.23 5.29
CA THR A 123 -23.97 17.45 5.55
C THR A 123 -22.47 17.16 5.56
N LEU A 124 -22.03 16.07 6.21
CA LEU A 124 -20.62 15.66 6.22
C LEU A 124 -20.11 15.29 4.82
N VAL A 125 -20.90 14.59 4.00
CA VAL A 125 -20.52 14.26 2.62
C VAL A 125 -20.39 15.53 1.76
N LYS A 126 -21.24 16.53 2.00
CA LYS A 126 -21.17 17.84 1.32
C LYS A 126 -19.93 18.63 1.74
N ASP A 127 -19.63 18.66 3.03
CA ASP A 127 -18.51 19.44 3.60
C ASP A 127 -17.14 18.76 3.34
N PHE A 128 -17.12 17.44 3.13
CA PHE A 128 -15.93 16.66 2.87
C PHE A 128 -16.06 15.84 1.57
N PRO A 129 -15.83 16.45 0.39
CA PRO A 129 -15.91 15.77 -0.89
C PRO A 129 -14.96 14.56 -0.94
N GLY A 130 -15.50 13.37 -1.20
CA GLY A 130 -14.75 12.10 -1.18
C GLY A 130 -14.92 11.30 0.12
N LEU A 131 -15.66 11.80 1.12
CA LEU A 131 -16.05 11.02 2.28
C LEU A 131 -16.96 9.85 1.86
N GLN A 132 -16.46 8.64 2.03
CA GLN A 132 -17.27 7.42 1.97
C GLN A 132 -17.72 7.05 3.38
N HIS A 133 -18.90 6.46 3.49
CA HIS A 133 -19.42 5.95 4.75
C HIS A 133 -19.83 4.49 4.58
N LYS A 134 -19.65 3.71 5.63
CA LYS A 134 -20.08 2.32 5.68
C LYS A 134 -20.65 2.02 7.06
N ILE A 135 -21.85 1.47 7.10
CA ILE A 135 -22.39 0.91 8.34
C ILE A 135 -21.79 -0.48 8.48
N MET A 136 -20.85 -0.62 9.42
CA MET A 136 -20.39 -1.94 9.82
C MET A 136 -21.41 -2.53 10.79
N PRO A 137 -21.79 -3.82 10.65
CA PRO A 137 -22.58 -4.48 11.67
C PRO A 137 -21.84 -4.33 13.00
N CYS A 138 -22.57 -3.97 14.06
CA CYS A 138 -22.02 -4.03 15.41
C CYS A 138 -21.38 -5.40 15.58
N GLN A 139 -20.15 -5.46 16.08
CA GLN A 139 -19.56 -6.74 16.49
C GLN A 139 -20.60 -7.44 17.35
N GLY A 140 -21.16 -8.53 16.84
CA GLY A 140 -22.18 -9.29 17.54
C GLY A 140 -21.56 -9.76 18.83
N VAL A 141 -21.96 -9.15 19.95
CA VAL A 141 -21.85 -9.81 21.25
C VAL A 141 -22.94 -10.88 21.28
N ALA A 142 -22.61 -12.06 20.75
CA ALA A 142 -23.31 -13.32 20.97
C ALA A 142 -22.32 -14.45 20.62
N SER A 143 -22.05 -15.45 21.46
CA SER A 143 -22.91 -16.04 22.48
C SER A 143 -22.08 -16.52 23.68
N ARG A 144 -22.62 -16.34 24.89
CA ARG A 144 -22.32 -17.24 26.00
C ARG A 144 -22.79 -18.64 25.62
N GLU A 145 -21.93 -19.62 25.77
CA GLU A 145 -22.26 -20.89 26.43
C GLU A 145 -21.13 -21.21 27.41
#